data_AF-A0A4R6SMK5-F1
#
_entry.id   AF-A0A4R6SMK5-F1
#
_cell.length_a   1.000
_cell.length_b   1.000
_cell.length_c   1.000
_cell.angle_alpha   90.00
_cell.angle_beta   90.00
_cell.angle_gamma   90.00
#
_symmetry.space_group_name_H-M   'P 1'
#
loop_
_entity.id
_entity.type
_entity.pdbx_description
1 polymer ?
#
loop_
_entity_poly.entity_id
_entity_poly.type
_entity_poly.pdbx_seq_one_letter_code
_entity_poly.pdbx_strand_id
1 'polypeptide(L)'
;MSEQLSRVTQPVARSAEPALWRQPAFLIIVIAGCFHLFRGAAVDGVVFLLLAVGLVVTRHRAMPVAAPPTTRANTYAVVGVVLGCALYGWVVGHWTPNTLPVQLAVAVPGLMVMPFAWRVPDVSRTLPDRAWLWAVVGVLVCLWELTSFLFQSDPAVGTYEHPTLSVVLDPLFATASLRSVLVGVWLALGIALFRLIRGRRT
;
A
#
# COMPACT_ATOMS: atom_id res chain seq x y z
N MET A 1 54.55 -7.04 12.97
CA MET A 1 53.74 -6.63 11.79
C MET A 1 52.92 -7.83 11.28
N SER A 2 52.28 -8.58 12.17
CA SER A 2 51.59 -9.85 11.89
C SER A 2 50.19 -9.93 12.53
N GLU A 3 49.81 -8.97 13.38
CA GLU A 3 48.50 -8.94 14.08
C GLU A 3 47.38 -8.20 13.31
N GLN A 4 47.69 -7.47 12.23
CA GLN A 4 46.67 -6.69 11.51
C GLN A 4 46.01 -7.42 10.35
N LEU A 5 46.48 -8.62 9.97
CA LEU A 5 45.94 -9.38 8.83
C LEU A 5 44.82 -10.37 9.22
N SER A 6 44.47 -10.53 10.50
CA SER A 6 43.46 -11.51 10.94
C SER A 6 42.02 -10.94 11.10
N ARG A 7 41.81 -9.63 10.92
CA ARG A 7 40.46 -9.01 11.06
C ARG A 7 39.59 -9.03 9.80
N VAL A 8 40.14 -9.47 8.67
CA VAL A 8 39.38 -9.53 7.42
C VAL A 8 38.75 -10.91 7.32
N THR A 9 37.43 -10.98 7.17
CA THR A 9 36.55 -12.18 7.10
C THR A 9 36.09 -12.83 8.42
N GLN A 10 35.56 -12.03 9.35
CA GLN A 10 34.42 -12.54 10.12
C GLN A 10 33.19 -12.48 9.20
N PRO A 11 32.56 -13.61 8.81
CA PRO A 11 31.29 -13.57 8.13
C PRO A 11 30.30 -12.88 9.07
N VAL A 12 29.73 -11.75 8.64
CA VAL A 12 28.64 -11.09 9.37
C VAL A 12 27.57 -12.16 9.59
N ALA A 13 27.44 -12.62 10.83
CA ALA A 13 26.43 -13.59 11.20
C ALA A 13 25.09 -12.99 10.81
N ARG A 14 24.46 -13.51 9.74
CA ARG A 14 23.06 -13.18 9.45
C ARG A 14 22.29 -13.60 10.68
N SER A 15 21.79 -12.63 11.43
CA SER A 15 20.79 -12.87 12.45
C SER A 15 19.72 -13.76 11.82
N ALA A 16 19.35 -14.85 12.50
CA ALA A 16 18.32 -15.75 12.02
C ALA A 16 17.04 -14.92 11.86
N GLU A 17 16.66 -14.62 10.62
CA GLU A 17 15.46 -13.83 10.38
C GLU A 17 14.26 -14.55 10.97
N PRO A 18 13.40 -13.85 11.74
CA PRO A 18 12.21 -14.46 12.28
C PRO A 18 11.38 -15.06 11.15
N ALA A 19 10.83 -16.25 11.40
CA ALA A 19 9.97 -16.90 10.43
C ALA A 19 8.82 -15.96 9.99
N LEU A 20 8.41 -16.04 8.73
CA LEU A 20 7.43 -15.12 8.13
C LEU A 20 6.13 -15.05 8.94
N TRP A 21 5.67 -16.17 9.48
CA TRP A 21 4.47 -16.25 10.34
C TRP A 21 4.63 -15.58 11.72
N ARG A 22 5.84 -15.13 12.08
CA ARG A 22 6.10 -14.29 13.25
C ARG A 22 6.17 -12.80 12.91
N GLN A 23 6.13 -12.45 11.62
CA GLN A 23 6.14 -11.06 11.19
C GLN A 23 4.72 -10.49 11.25
N PRO A 24 4.49 -9.42 12.03
CA PRO A 24 3.14 -8.89 12.23
C PRO A 24 2.51 -8.40 10.92
N ALA A 25 3.29 -7.80 10.01
CA ALA A 25 2.79 -7.34 8.72
C ALA A 25 2.20 -8.48 7.87
N PHE A 26 2.86 -9.64 7.82
CA PHE A 26 2.36 -10.80 7.09
C PHE A 26 1.04 -11.30 7.68
N LEU A 27 0.98 -11.43 9.00
CA LEU A 27 -0.23 -11.87 9.70
C LEU A 27 -1.39 -10.89 9.48
N ILE A 28 -1.15 -9.58 9.60
CA ILE A 28 -2.16 -8.54 9.38
C ILE A 28 -2.73 -8.64 7.96
N ILE A 29 -1.88 -8.80 6.94
CA ILE A 29 -2.32 -8.90 5.53
C ILE A 29 -3.14 -10.16 5.28
N VAL A 30 -2.73 -11.30 5.83
CA VAL A 30 -3.48 -12.57 5.70
C VAL A 30 -4.83 -12.48 6.40
N ILE A 31 -4.86 -11.99 7.64
CA ILE A 31 -6.10 -11.82 8.41
C ILE A 31 -7.03 -10.85 7.70
N ALA A 32 -6.53 -9.70 7.22
CA ALA A 32 -7.31 -8.74 6.44
C ALA A 32 -7.89 -9.39 5.18
N GLY A 33 -7.08 -10.11 4.40
CA GLY A 33 -7.54 -10.81 3.20
C GLY A 33 -8.67 -11.81 3.49
N CYS A 34 -8.49 -12.66 4.50
CA CYS A 34 -9.51 -13.62 4.93
C CYS A 34 -10.80 -12.92 5.40
N PHE A 35 -10.68 -11.84 6.17
CA PHE A 35 -11.82 -11.06 6.63
C PHE A 35 -12.59 -10.41 5.46
N HIS A 36 -11.88 -9.87 4.47
CA HIS A 36 -12.49 -9.33 3.26
C HIS A 36 -13.27 -10.37 2.46
N LEU A 37 -12.75 -11.61 2.36
CA LEU A 37 -13.49 -12.72 1.74
C LEU A 37 -14.74 -13.09 2.54
N PHE A 38 -14.61 -13.20 3.87
CA PHE A 38 -15.72 -13.54 4.77
C PHE A 38 -16.87 -12.54 4.68
N ARG A 39 -16.56 -11.24 4.58
CA ARG A 39 -17.57 -10.17 4.44
C ARG A 39 -18.13 -10.02 3.01
N GLY A 40 -17.70 -10.84 2.04
CA GLY A 40 -18.18 -10.77 0.65
C GLY A 40 -17.45 -9.77 -0.26
N ALA A 41 -16.37 -9.13 0.21
CA ALA A 41 -15.53 -8.25 -0.60
C ALA A 41 -14.41 -9.04 -1.31
N ALA A 42 -14.81 -9.86 -2.28
CA ALA A 42 -13.93 -10.85 -2.91
C ALA A 42 -12.66 -10.25 -3.52
N VAL A 43 -12.76 -9.13 -4.25
CA VAL A 43 -11.61 -8.51 -4.93
C VAL A 43 -10.59 -8.00 -3.92
N ASP A 44 -11.02 -7.30 -2.87
CA ASP A 44 -10.13 -6.83 -1.81
C ASP A 44 -9.41 -8.01 -1.16
N GLY A 45 -10.16 -9.06 -0.81
CA GLY A 45 -9.60 -10.27 -0.21
C GLY A 45 -8.52 -10.91 -1.07
N VAL A 46 -8.77 -11.05 -2.37
CA VAL A 46 -7.79 -11.55 -3.34
C VAL A 46 -6.56 -10.65 -3.42
N VAL A 47 -6.73 -9.32 -3.48
CA VAL A 47 -5.61 -8.36 -3.54
C VAL A 47 -4.71 -8.50 -2.30
N PHE A 48 -5.28 -8.58 -1.10
CA PHE A 48 -4.52 -8.76 0.14
C PHE A 48 -3.81 -10.13 0.17
N LEU A 49 -4.45 -11.20 -0.26
CA LEU A 49 -3.82 -12.53 -0.32
C LEU A 49 -2.71 -12.60 -1.37
N LEU A 50 -2.87 -11.96 -2.53
CA LEU A 50 -1.81 -11.81 -3.52
C LEU A 50 -0.61 -11.03 -2.95
N LEU A 51 -0.88 -10.02 -2.10
CA LEU A 51 0.17 -9.32 -1.36
C LEU A 51 0.90 -10.23 -0.37
N ALA A 52 0.19 -11.06 0.39
CA ALA A 52 0.81 -12.05 1.28
C ALA A 52 1.67 -13.06 0.52
N VAL A 53 1.16 -13.60 -0.60
CA VAL A 53 1.93 -14.51 -1.49
C VAL A 53 3.17 -13.81 -2.03
N GLY A 54 3.02 -12.57 -2.46
CA GLY A 54 4.13 -11.74 -2.92
C GLY A 54 5.25 -11.61 -1.88
N LEU A 55 4.90 -11.36 -0.61
CA LEU A 55 5.87 -11.31 0.50
C LEU A 55 6.62 -12.64 0.70
N VAL A 56 5.92 -13.78 0.57
CA VAL A 56 6.56 -15.11 0.61
C VAL A 56 7.56 -15.25 -0.54
N VAL A 57 7.14 -14.94 -1.77
CA VAL A 57 7.98 -15.06 -2.97
C VAL A 57 9.23 -14.19 -2.88
N THR A 58 9.10 -12.96 -2.39
CA THR A 58 10.23 -12.04 -2.25
C THR A 58 11.24 -12.49 -1.22
N ARG A 59 10.80 -13.16 -0.14
CA ARG A 59 11.72 -13.73 0.85
C ARG A 59 12.64 -14.78 0.25
N HIS A 60 12.14 -15.55 -0.70
CA HIS A 60 12.89 -16.64 -1.32
C HIS A 60 13.69 -16.23 -2.57
N ARG A 61 13.45 -15.03 -3.12
CA ARG A 61 14.11 -14.57 -4.34
C ARG A 61 15.00 -13.36 -4.08
N ALA A 62 16.31 -13.55 -4.18
CA ALA A 62 17.25 -12.44 -4.33
C ALA A 62 17.01 -11.80 -5.71
N MET A 63 16.25 -10.70 -5.75
CA MET A 63 16.03 -9.99 -7.01
C MET A 63 17.19 -9.04 -7.28
N PRO A 64 17.83 -9.11 -8.47
CA PRO A 64 18.86 -8.16 -8.86
C PRO A 64 18.31 -6.74 -8.84
N VAL A 65 18.99 -5.86 -8.11
CA VAL A 65 18.65 -4.43 -8.07
C VAL A 65 19.25 -3.78 -9.32
N ALA A 66 18.44 -3.63 -10.37
CA ALA A 66 18.85 -2.82 -11.51
C ALA A 66 18.98 -1.35 -11.08
N ALA A 67 20.10 -0.71 -11.41
CA ALA A 67 20.30 0.72 -11.20
C ALA A 67 19.23 1.50 -12.00
N PRO A 68 18.52 2.44 -11.38
CA PRO A 68 17.52 3.20 -12.11
C PRO A 68 18.20 4.12 -13.13
N PRO A 69 17.68 4.24 -14.37
CA PRO A 69 18.09 5.33 -15.25
C PRO A 69 17.72 6.67 -14.61
N THR A 70 18.68 7.58 -14.56
CA THR A 70 18.56 8.94 -14.02
C THR A 70 17.99 9.87 -15.09
N THR A 71 16.69 9.75 -15.35
CA THR A 71 16.01 10.72 -16.23
C THR A 71 15.53 11.92 -15.41
N ARG A 72 16.14 13.09 -15.64
CA ARG A 72 15.65 14.37 -15.11
C ARG A 72 14.23 14.60 -15.66
N ALA A 73 13.26 14.84 -14.79
CA ALA A 73 11.88 15.05 -15.21
C ALA A 73 11.78 16.36 -16.02
N ASN A 74 11.44 16.26 -17.30
CA ASN A 74 11.11 17.41 -18.14
C ASN A 74 9.71 17.93 -17.75
N THR A 75 9.48 19.25 -17.76
CA THR A 75 8.19 19.90 -17.49
C THR A 75 7.05 19.27 -18.29
N TYR A 76 7.26 18.94 -19.56
CA TYR A 76 6.25 18.26 -20.39
C TYR A 76 5.87 16.88 -19.85
N ALA A 77 6.81 16.15 -19.24
CA ALA A 77 6.54 14.86 -18.61
C ALA A 77 5.75 15.02 -17.29
N VAL A 78 5.95 16.12 -16.56
CA VAL A 78 5.14 16.43 -15.37
C VAL A 78 3.71 16.78 -15.80
N VAL A 79 3.56 17.68 -16.77
CA VAL A 79 2.24 18.06 -17.32
C VAL A 79 1.52 16.83 -17.88
N GLY A 80 2.20 15.99 -18.66
CA GLY A 80 1.62 14.76 -19.20
C GLY A 80 1.13 13.80 -18.10
N VAL A 81 1.86 13.67 -16.98
CA VAL A 81 1.40 12.87 -15.84
C VAL A 81 0.20 13.49 -15.13
N VAL A 82 0.20 14.82 -14.93
CA VAL A 82 -0.95 15.50 -14.30
C VAL A 82 -2.21 15.32 -15.15
N LEU A 83 -2.11 15.54 -16.47
CA LEU A 83 -3.22 15.33 -17.40
C LEU A 83 -3.64 13.85 -17.45
N GLY A 84 -2.69 12.93 -17.45
CA GLY A 84 -2.97 11.49 -17.39
C GLY A 84 -3.72 11.10 -16.12
N CYS A 85 -3.32 11.61 -14.95
CA CYS A 85 -4.02 11.37 -13.69
C CYS A 85 -5.42 12.00 -13.69
N ALA A 86 -5.58 13.21 -14.23
CA ALA A 86 -6.88 13.88 -14.33
C ALA A 86 -7.83 13.12 -15.25
N LEU A 87 -7.36 12.68 -16.42
CA LEU A 87 -8.13 11.87 -17.36
C LEU A 87 -8.51 10.52 -16.75
N TYR A 88 -7.55 9.85 -16.09
CA TYR A 88 -7.80 8.59 -15.40
C TYR A 88 -8.86 8.73 -14.32
N GLY A 89 -8.71 9.74 -13.46
CA GLY A 89 -9.68 10.07 -12.42
C GLY A 89 -11.06 10.35 -13.01
N TRP A 90 -11.14 11.16 -14.07
CA TRP A 90 -12.39 11.46 -14.76
C TRP A 90 -13.09 10.19 -15.28
N VAL A 91 -12.37 9.29 -15.96
CA VAL A 91 -12.96 8.03 -16.46
C VAL A 91 -13.49 7.17 -15.31
N VAL A 92 -12.67 6.93 -14.28
CA VAL A 92 -13.05 6.06 -13.16
C VAL A 92 -14.17 6.67 -12.32
N GLY A 93 -14.15 8.00 -12.13
CA GLY A 93 -15.14 8.72 -11.33
C GLY A 93 -16.54 8.76 -11.95
N HIS A 94 -16.72 8.39 -13.22
CA HIS A 94 -18.05 8.24 -13.84
C HIS A 94 -18.72 6.90 -13.55
N TRP A 95 -17.96 5.87 -13.19
CA TRP A 95 -18.53 4.57 -12.83
C TRP A 95 -19.18 4.64 -11.45
N THR A 96 -20.18 3.81 -11.19
CA THR A 96 -20.83 3.73 -9.87
C THR A 96 -19.88 3.13 -8.82
N PRO A 97 -19.90 3.61 -7.56
CA PRO A 97 -19.03 3.09 -6.52
C PRO A 97 -19.27 1.59 -6.30
N ASN A 98 -18.27 0.89 -5.78
CA ASN A 98 -18.36 -0.54 -5.43
C ASN A 98 -18.66 -1.50 -6.59
N THR A 99 -18.54 -1.04 -7.84
CA THR A 99 -18.63 -1.92 -9.01
C THR A 99 -17.30 -2.55 -9.36
N LEU A 100 -17.35 -3.72 -10.02
CA LEU A 100 -16.15 -4.45 -10.45
C LEU A 100 -15.17 -3.58 -11.27
N PRO A 101 -15.60 -2.73 -12.24
CA PRO A 101 -14.68 -1.87 -12.98
C PRO A 101 -13.90 -0.91 -12.08
N VAL A 102 -14.54 -0.29 -11.08
CA VAL A 102 -13.87 0.61 -10.12
C VAL A 102 -12.87 -0.16 -9.27
N GLN A 103 -13.26 -1.34 -8.77
CA GLN A 103 -12.38 -2.19 -7.97
C GLN A 103 -11.12 -2.58 -8.76
N LEU A 104 -11.28 -2.99 -10.02
CA LEU A 104 -10.16 -3.33 -10.90
C LEU A 104 -9.29 -2.11 -11.24
N ALA A 105 -9.90 -0.95 -11.47
CA ALA A 105 -9.17 0.30 -11.73
C ALA A 105 -8.31 0.74 -10.53
N VAL A 106 -8.67 0.39 -9.30
CA VAL A 106 -7.80 0.68 -8.14
C VAL A 106 -6.78 -0.43 -7.93
N ALA A 107 -7.21 -1.69 -8.03
CA ALA A 107 -6.37 -2.85 -7.75
C ALA A 107 -5.21 -3.01 -8.75
N VAL A 108 -5.47 -2.86 -10.05
CA VAL A 108 -4.47 -3.13 -11.09
C VAL A 108 -3.26 -2.20 -10.99
N PRO A 109 -3.40 -0.85 -10.92
CA PRO A 109 -2.25 0.02 -10.73
C PRO A 109 -1.45 -0.29 -9.46
N GLY A 110 -2.12 -0.61 -8.36
CA GLY A 110 -1.47 -1.00 -7.10
C GLY A 110 -0.61 -2.28 -7.26
N LEU A 111 -1.20 -3.32 -7.87
CA LEU A 111 -0.50 -4.58 -8.15
C LEU A 111 0.62 -4.43 -9.18
N MET A 112 0.50 -3.50 -10.14
CA MET A 112 1.56 -3.25 -11.13
C MET A 112 2.82 -2.63 -10.51
N VAL A 113 2.67 -1.80 -9.47
CA VAL A 113 3.82 -1.14 -8.80
C VAL A 113 4.52 -2.07 -7.81
N MET A 114 3.82 -3.06 -7.29
CA MET A 114 4.29 -4.01 -6.27
C MET A 114 5.63 -4.71 -6.62
N PRO A 115 5.85 -5.25 -7.83
CA PRO A 115 7.15 -5.83 -8.21
C PRO A 115 8.33 -4.85 -8.10
N PHE A 116 8.09 -3.55 -8.26
CA PHE A 116 9.13 -2.54 -8.13
C PHE A 116 9.40 -2.14 -6.68
N ALA A 117 8.35 -2.12 -5.84
CA ALA A 117 8.48 -1.86 -4.41
C ALA A 117 9.34 -2.95 -3.73
N TRP A 118 9.25 -4.19 -4.20
CA TRP A 118 10.04 -5.32 -3.70
C TRP A 118 11.52 -5.33 -4.09
N ARG A 119 11.92 -4.50 -5.06
CA ARG A 119 13.33 -4.36 -5.45
C ARG A 119 14.05 -3.29 -4.62
N VAL A 120 13.43 -2.78 -3.56
CA VAL A 120 14.06 -1.82 -2.64
C VAL A 120 14.88 -2.64 -1.64
N PRO A 121 16.22 -2.46 -1.58
CA PRO A 121 17.04 -3.09 -0.55
C PRO A 121 16.45 -2.78 0.82
N ASP A 122 16.53 -3.74 1.75
CA ASP A 122 16.15 -3.54 3.14
C ASP A 122 17.13 -2.55 3.77
N VAL A 123 16.91 -1.27 3.51
CA VAL A 123 17.60 -0.20 4.21
C VAL A 123 16.97 -0.26 5.59
N SER A 124 17.73 -0.71 6.58
CA SER A 124 17.39 -0.62 8.00
C SER A 124 17.17 0.85 8.36
N ARG A 125 16.04 1.39 7.95
CA ARG A 125 15.65 2.75 8.23
C ARG A 125 15.23 2.72 9.68
N THR A 126 16.01 3.36 10.52
CA THR A 126 15.54 3.84 11.80
C THR A 126 14.20 4.54 11.53
N LEU A 127 13.13 3.98 12.07
CA LEU A 127 11.83 4.64 11.99
C LEU A 127 11.99 6.04 12.60
N PRO A 128 11.39 7.08 12.02
CA PRO A 128 11.39 8.39 12.66
C PRO A 128 10.89 8.27 14.11
N ASP A 129 11.44 9.02 15.05
CA ASP A 129 11.07 8.99 16.48
C ASP A 129 9.56 9.18 16.73
N ARG A 130 8.83 9.71 15.74
CA ARG A 130 7.39 9.98 15.78
C ARG A 130 6.55 8.97 14.98
N ALA A 131 7.14 7.90 14.47
CA ALA A 131 6.41 6.86 13.72
C ALA A 131 5.34 6.16 14.58
N TRP A 132 5.58 6.07 15.89
CA TRP A 132 4.60 5.50 16.83
C TRP A 132 3.31 6.32 16.90
N LEU A 133 3.34 7.64 16.68
CA LEU A 133 2.12 8.47 16.64
C LEU A 133 1.19 7.99 15.52
N TRP A 134 1.75 7.68 14.35
CA TRP A 134 0.98 7.13 13.23
C TRP A 134 0.45 5.73 13.53
N ALA A 135 1.24 4.90 14.23
CA ALA A 135 0.76 3.59 14.67
C ALA A 135 -0.43 3.73 15.65
N VAL A 136 -0.35 4.66 16.61
CA VAL A 136 -1.45 4.94 17.54
C VAL A 136 -2.69 5.42 16.80
N VAL A 137 -2.55 6.39 15.89
CA VAL A 137 -3.67 6.88 15.07
C VAL A 137 -4.29 5.72 14.27
N GLY A 138 -3.46 4.89 13.64
CA GLY A 138 -3.93 3.71 12.90
C GLY A 138 -4.70 2.73 13.77
N VAL A 139 -4.19 2.41 14.96
CA VAL A 139 -4.88 1.53 15.93
C VAL A 139 -6.20 2.14 16.38
N LEU A 140 -6.23 3.44 16.70
CA LEU A 140 -7.47 4.13 17.10
C LEU A 140 -8.52 4.11 15.99
N VAL A 141 -8.12 4.33 14.74
CA VAL A 141 -9.02 4.25 13.58
C VAL A 141 -9.53 2.80 13.41
N CYS A 142 -8.67 1.79 13.53
CA CYS A 142 -9.09 0.39 13.46
C CYS A 142 -10.05 0.01 14.59
N LEU A 143 -9.81 0.48 15.81
CA LEU A 143 -10.68 0.23 16.95
C LEU A 143 -12.03 0.95 16.80
N TRP A 144 -12.02 2.18 16.27
CA TRP A 144 -13.25 2.88 15.95
C TRP A 144 -14.06 2.15 14.87
N GLU A 145 -13.43 1.73 13.78
CA GLU A 145 -14.06 0.94 12.71
C GLU A 145 -14.66 -0.36 13.25
N LEU A 146 -13.86 -1.13 14.01
CA LEU A 146 -14.30 -2.41 14.57
C LEU A 146 -15.45 -2.23 15.57
N THR A 147 -15.38 -1.26 16.47
CA THR A 147 -16.46 -1.02 17.44
C THR A 147 -17.73 -0.56 16.74
N SER A 148 -17.62 0.36 15.79
CA SER A 148 -18.78 0.82 15.00
C SER A 148 -19.44 -0.33 14.25
N PHE A 149 -18.64 -1.19 13.60
CA PHE A 149 -19.14 -2.38 12.91
C PHE A 149 -19.82 -3.38 13.86
N LEU A 150 -19.26 -3.62 15.05
CA LEU A 150 -19.85 -4.57 16.01
C LEU A 150 -21.16 -4.08 16.63
N PHE A 151 -21.37 -2.77 16.72
CA PHE A 151 -22.61 -2.19 17.23
C PHE A 151 -23.68 -1.94 16.15
N GLN A 152 -23.36 -2.16 14.87
CA GLN A 152 -24.36 -2.09 13.80
C GLN A 152 -25.34 -3.26 13.87
N SER A 153 -26.63 -2.96 13.72
CA SER A 153 -27.69 -3.97 13.73
C SER A 153 -27.67 -4.86 12.49
N ASP A 154 -27.23 -4.32 11.35
CA ASP A 154 -27.01 -5.04 10.10
C ASP A 154 -25.60 -4.71 9.55
N PRO A 155 -24.68 -5.69 9.48
CA PRO A 155 -23.34 -5.50 8.94
C PRO A 155 -23.28 -5.08 7.46
N ALA A 156 -24.37 -5.28 6.71
CA ALA A 156 -24.45 -4.96 5.29
C ALA A 156 -24.91 -3.53 5.02
N VAL A 157 -25.44 -2.82 6.03
CA VAL A 157 -26.03 -1.49 5.87
C VAL A 157 -25.33 -0.48 6.75
N GLY A 158 -24.78 0.57 6.13
CA GLY A 158 -24.18 1.68 6.85
C GLY A 158 -25.23 2.51 7.59
N THR A 159 -25.02 2.73 8.89
CA THR A 159 -25.92 3.50 9.75
C THR A 159 -25.16 4.64 10.44
N TYR A 160 -25.80 5.81 10.58
CA TYR A 160 -25.19 6.99 11.21
C TYR A 160 -25.21 6.97 12.75
N GLU A 161 -25.86 5.99 13.37
CA GLU A 161 -25.88 5.79 14.82
C GLU A 161 -24.51 5.32 15.34
N HIS A 162 -23.87 4.44 14.59
CA HIS A 162 -22.52 3.94 14.82
C HIS A 162 -21.73 4.02 13.51
N PRO A 163 -21.35 5.25 13.07
CA PRO A 163 -20.82 5.45 11.74
C PRO A 163 -19.38 4.95 11.68
N THR A 164 -19.16 3.98 10.79
CA THR A 164 -17.82 3.60 10.34
C THR A 164 -17.19 4.75 9.56
N LEU A 165 -15.87 4.77 9.44
CA LEU A 165 -15.19 5.79 8.65
C LEU A 165 -15.59 5.68 7.17
N SER A 166 -15.95 4.49 6.67
CA SER A 166 -16.58 4.35 5.35
C SER A 166 -17.87 5.17 5.22
N VAL A 167 -18.80 5.07 6.17
CA VAL A 167 -20.07 5.82 6.17
C VAL A 167 -19.84 7.33 6.26
N VAL A 168 -18.83 7.75 7.03
CA VAL A 168 -18.45 9.17 7.13
C VAL A 168 -17.89 9.70 5.81
N LEU A 169 -17.15 8.87 5.07
CA LEU A 169 -16.54 9.26 3.80
C LEU A 169 -17.49 9.11 2.60
N ASP A 170 -18.58 8.35 2.70
CA ASP A 170 -19.53 8.11 1.61
C ASP A 170 -19.97 9.39 0.87
N PRO A 171 -20.31 10.51 1.54
CA PRO A 171 -20.67 11.75 0.84
C PRO A 171 -19.56 12.29 -0.08
N LEU A 172 -18.28 12.05 0.26
CA LEU A 172 -17.17 12.45 -0.60
C LEU A 172 -17.12 11.63 -1.89
N PHE A 173 -17.63 10.39 -1.86
CA PHE A 173 -17.71 9.52 -3.03
C PHE A 173 -19.09 9.59 -3.73
N ALA A 174 -20.05 10.36 -3.21
CA ALA A 174 -21.38 10.44 -3.79
C ALA A 174 -21.40 11.13 -5.17
N THR A 175 -20.50 12.10 -5.41
CA THR A 175 -20.46 12.85 -6.66
C THR A 175 -19.36 12.37 -7.60
N ALA A 176 -19.68 12.24 -8.90
CA ALA A 176 -18.71 11.83 -9.92
C ALA A 176 -17.48 12.76 -9.97
N SER A 177 -17.69 14.07 -9.83
CA SER A 177 -16.64 15.07 -9.84
C SER A 177 -15.64 14.87 -8.70
N LEU A 178 -16.13 14.70 -7.47
CA LEU A 178 -15.26 14.55 -6.31
C LEU A 178 -14.50 13.22 -6.33
N ARG A 179 -15.17 12.13 -6.73
CA ARG A 179 -14.50 10.84 -6.99
C ARG A 179 -13.38 10.97 -8.01
N SER A 180 -13.64 11.67 -9.10
CA SER A 180 -12.65 11.87 -10.16
C SER A 180 -11.40 12.57 -9.63
N VAL A 181 -11.60 13.61 -8.82
CA VAL A 181 -10.50 14.33 -8.16
C VAL A 181 -9.75 13.42 -7.19
N LEU A 182 -10.46 12.68 -6.33
CA LEU A 182 -9.85 11.80 -5.33
C LEU A 182 -9.00 10.70 -5.98
N VAL A 183 -9.52 10.03 -7.02
CA VAL A 183 -8.78 8.99 -7.77
C VAL A 183 -7.58 9.58 -8.50
N GLY A 184 -7.74 10.75 -9.14
CA GLY A 184 -6.64 11.44 -9.82
C GLY A 184 -5.52 11.83 -8.85
N VAL A 185 -5.87 12.38 -7.68
CA VAL A 185 -4.92 12.73 -6.61
C VAL A 185 -4.23 11.49 -6.05
N TRP A 186 -4.98 10.42 -5.78
CA TRP A 186 -4.43 9.14 -5.31
C TRP A 186 -3.37 8.60 -6.29
N LEU A 187 -3.68 8.59 -7.58
CA LEU A 187 -2.75 8.13 -8.60
C LEU A 187 -1.51 9.04 -8.70
N ALA A 188 -1.70 10.35 -8.66
CA ALA A 188 -0.62 11.32 -8.68
C ALA A 188 0.32 11.15 -7.48
N LEU A 189 -0.22 10.94 -6.27
CA LEU A 189 0.55 10.66 -5.05
C LEU A 189 1.32 9.34 -5.18
N GLY A 190 0.69 8.29 -5.71
CA GLY A 190 1.36 7.02 -5.99
C GLY A 190 2.56 7.17 -6.93
N ILE A 191 2.39 7.92 -8.01
CA ILE A 191 3.48 8.22 -8.97
C ILE A 191 4.57 9.07 -8.31
N ALA A 192 4.20 10.09 -7.53
CA ALA A 192 5.15 10.93 -6.81
C ALA A 192 5.98 10.10 -5.81
N LEU A 193 5.33 9.24 -5.03
CA LEU A 193 6.01 8.33 -4.10
C LEU A 193 6.95 7.37 -4.83
N PHE A 194 6.48 6.78 -5.93
CA PHE A 194 7.30 5.89 -6.76
C PHE A 194 8.55 6.59 -7.30
N ARG A 195 8.42 7.83 -7.77
CA ARG A 195 9.54 8.67 -8.23
C ARG A 195 10.49 9.01 -7.09
N LEU A 196 9.97 9.38 -5.91
CA LEU A 196 10.78 9.68 -4.73
C LEU A 196 11.62 8.46 -4.29
N ILE A 197 11.03 7.27 -4.29
CA ILE A 197 11.73 6.03 -3.95
C ILE A 197 12.82 5.70 -4.98
N ARG A 198 12.57 5.94 -6.27
CA ARG A 198 13.59 5.78 -7.32
C ARG A 198 14.71 6.83 -7.23
N GLY A 199 14.38 8.07 -6.88
CA GLY A 199 15.33 9.19 -6.81
C GLY A 199 16.32 9.11 -5.64
N ARG A 200 15.95 8.50 -4.51
CA ARG A 200 16.85 8.30 -3.36
C ARG A 200 17.94 7.23 -3.59
N ARG A 201 18.04 6.64 -4.79
CA ARG A 201 19.05 5.61 -5.13
C ARG A 201 20.32 6.19 -5.78
N THR A 202 20.44 7.51 -5.87
CA THR A 202 21.63 8.25 -6.32
C THR A 202 22.16 9.09 -5.17
#